data_AF-F4BU73-F1
#
_entry.id   AF-F4BU73-F1
#
_cell.length_a   1.000
_cell.length_b   1.000
_cell.length_c   1.000
_cell.angle_alpha   90.00
_cell.angle_beta   90.00
_cell.angle_gamma   90.00
#
_symmetry.space_group_name_H-M   'P 1'
#
loop_
_entity.id
_entity.type
_entity.pdbx_description
1 polymer ?
#
loop_
_entity_poly.entity_id
_entity_poly.type
_entity_poly.pdbx_seq_one_letter_code
_entity_poly.pdbx_strand_id
1 'polypeptide(L)' 'MSGLITNIDANGRVQLPLAIRYGLDLCTGDRIAIDHLGDGTIILKKIDDGVTLKGADRSNARAEKASSS' A
#
# COMPACT_ATOMS: atom_id res chain seq x y z
N MET A 1 12.85 -22.17 4.69
CA MET A 1 11.66 -21.29 4.62
C MET A 1 10.60 -22.00 3.79
N SER A 2 9.46 -22.39 4.37
CA SER A 2 8.32 -22.89 3.60
C SER A 2 7.42 -21.71 3.25
N GLY A 3 7.58 -21.17 2.04
CA GLY A 3 6.63 -20.20 1.48
C GLY A 3 5.36 -20.92 1.01
N LEU A 4 4.21 -20.25 1.12
CA LEU A 4 2.97 -20.72 0.49
C LEU A 4 3.00 -20.31 -0.99
N ILE A 5 2.98 -21.29 -1.89
CA ILE A 5 2.95 -21.06 -3.33
C ILE A 5 1.50 -21.14 -3.80
N THR A 6 1.09 -20.16 -4.61
CA THR A 6 -0.21 -20.14 -5.29
C THR A 6 -0.02 -19.71 -6.74
N ASN A 7 -0.96 -20.06 -7.60
CA ASN A 7 -0.91 -19.69 -9.02
C ASN A 7 -1.65 -18.38 -9.28
N ILE A 8 -1.20 -17.67 -10.31
CA ILE A 8 -1.89 -16.51 -10.89
C ILE A 8 -2.76 -17.03 -12.04
N ASP A 9 -4.00 -16.54 -12.13
CA ASP A 9 -4.91 -16.89 -13.23
C ASP A 9 -4.60 -16.11 -14.53
N ALA A 10 -5.32 -16.43 -15.61
CA ALA A 10 -5.14 -15.78 -16.91
C ALA A 10 -5.43 -14.27 -16.92
N ASN A 11 -6.09 -13.74 -15.88
CA ASN A 11 -6.39 -12.32 -15.73
C ASN A 11 -5.39 -11.61 -14.80
N GLY A 12 -4.32 -12.28 -14.38
CA GLY A 12 -3.34 -11.71 -13.46
C GLY A 12 -3.82 -11.67 -12.01
N ARG A 13 -4.88 -12.40 -11.63
CA ARG A 13 -5.40 -12.44 -10.26
C ARG A 13 -4.75 -13.55 -9.47
N VAL A 14 -4.44 -13.27 -8.21
CA VAL A 14 -3.94 -14.27 -7.27
C VAL A 14 -4.97 -14.52 -6.18
N GLN A 15 -5.25 -15.79 -5.91
CA GLN A 15 -6.06 -16.16 -4.76
C GLN A 15 -5.15 -16.30 -3.53
N LEU A 16 -5.22 -15.33 -2.62
CA LEU A 16 -4.47 -15.40 -1.37
C LEU A 16 -4.82 -16.70 -0.60
N PRO A 17 -3.84 -17.42 -0.04
CA PRO A 17 -4.09 -18.57 0.83
C PRO A 17 -5.03 -18.21 1.98
N LEU A 18 -5.82 -19.19 2.41
CA LEU A 18 -6.81 -19.01 3.48
C LEU A 18 -6.18 -18.46 4.78
N ALA A 19 -4.99 -18.96 5.14
CA ALA A 19 -4.25 -18.50 6.31
C ALA A 19 -3.90 -17.00 6.26
N ILE A 20 -3.57 -16.46 5.08
CA ILE A 20 -3.27 -15.04 4.90
C ILE A 20 -4.55 -14.21 5.03
N ARG A 21 -5.65 -14.65 4.40
CA ARG A 21 -6.95 -13.95 4.50
C ARG A 21 -7.43 -13.84 5.95
N TYR A 22 -7.36 -14.92 6.72
CA TYR A 22 -7.73 -14.87 8.14
C TYR A 22 -6.73 -14.08 8.99
N GLY A 23 -5.43 -14.24 8.76
CA GLY A 23 -4.40 -13.54 9.53
C GLY A 23 -4.45 -12.01 9.37
N LEU A 24 -4.98 -11.53 8.24
CA LEU A 24 -5.12 -10.10 7.93
C LEU A 24 -6.58 -9.61 7.95
N ASP A 25 -7.52 -10.46 8.36
CA ASP A 25 -8.96 -10.17 8.36
C ASP A 25 -9.47 -9.60 7.03
N LEU A 26 -9.06 -10.19 5.91
CA LEU A 26 -9.42 -9.70 4.58
C LEU A 26 -10.81 -10.16 4.18
N CYS A 27 -11.71 -9.20 3.95
CA CYS A 27 -13.06 -9.42 3.50
C CYS A 27 -13.25 -9.05 2.02
N THR A 28 -14.29 -9.60 1.39
CA THR A 28 -14.66 -9.18 0.03
C THR A 28 -15.02 -7.70 0.02
N GLY A 29 -14.36 -6.94 -0.85
CA GLY A 29 -14.55 -5.49 -0.98
C GLY A 29 -13.48 -4.66 -0.25
N ASP A 30 -12.64 -5.27 0.58
CA ASP A 30 -11.52 -4.58 1.22
C ASP A 30 -10.57 -3.99 0.18
N ARG A 31 -10.11 -2.76 0.45
CA ARG A 31 -9.12 -2.08 -0.38
C ARG A 31 -7.72 -2.47 0.07
N ILE A 32 -6.88 -2.79 -0.91
CA ILE A 32 -5.48 -3.17 -0.70
C ILE A 32 -4.60 -2.19 -1.46
N ALA A 33 -3.63 -1.60 -0.78
CA ALA A 33 -2.55 -0.85 -1.40
C ALA A 33 -1.50 -1.82 -1.96
N ILE A 34 -0.96 -1.49 -3.13
CA ILE A 34 0.08 -2.26 -3.83
C ILE A 34 1.35 -1.39 -3.87
N ASP A 35 2.47 -1.97 -3.45
CA ASP A 35 3.79 -1.33 -3.50
C ASP A 35 4.86 -2.33 -3.99
N HIS A 36 6.04 -1.83 -4.34
CA HIS A 36 7.12 -2.61 -4.95
C HIS A 36 8.45 -2.38 -4.20
N LEU A 37 9.15 -3.46 -3.86
CA LEU A 37 10.48 -3.37 -3.23
C LEU A 37 11.63 -3.17 -4.24
N GLY A 38 11.35 -3.29 -5.55
CA GLY A 38 12.32 -3.09 -6.63
C GLY A 38 13.09 -4.34 -7.05
N ASP A 39 13.01 -5.44 -6.30
CA ASP A 39 13.60 -6.76 -6.62
C ASP A 39 12.61 -7.71 -7.31
N GLY A 40 11.46 -7.20 -7.75
CA GLY A 40 10.33 -7.98 -8.26
C GLY A 40 9.33 -8.41 -7.18
N THR A 41 9.61 -8.15 -5.91
CA THR A 41 8.66 -8.39 -4.82
C THR A 41 7.58 -7.30 -4.80
N ILE A 42 6.33 -7.75 -4.77
CA ILE A 42 5.14 -6.91 -4.59
C ILE A 42 4.70 -7.00 -3.12
N ILE A 43 4.45 -5.85 -2.49
CA ILE A 43 3.86 -5.74 -1.16
C ILE A 43 2.37 -5.44 -1.29
N LEU A 44 1.57 -6.19 -0.54
CA LEU A 44 0.14 -5.94 -0.37
C LEU A 44 -0.13 -5.47 1.06
N LYS A 45 -0.84 -4.35 1.22
CA LYS A 45 -1.20 -3.79 2.53
C LYS A 45 -2.69 -3.49 2.60
N LYS A 46 -3.39 -4.04 3.60
CA LYS A 46 -4.79 -3.67 3.89
C LYS A 46 -4.86 -2.17 4.21
N ILE A 47 -5.82 -1.47 3.63
CA ILE A 47 -6.09 -0.07 3.94
C ILE A 47 -7.14 -0.04 5.05
N ASP A 48 -6.78 0.54 6.19
CA ASP A 48 -7.73 0.80 7.26
C ASP A 48 -8.37 2.17 7.03
N ASP A 49 -9.63 2.18 6.57
CA ASP A 49 -10.39 3.40 6.29
C ASP A 49 -10.61 4.29 7.54
N GLY A 50 -10.30 3.79 8.73
CA GLY A 50 -10.37 4.51 10.01
C GLY A 50 -9.12 5.32 10.36
N VAL A 51 -7.99 5.16 9.66
CA VAL A 51 -6.76 5.89 9.96
C VAL A 51 -6.70 7.15 9.12
N THR A 52 -7.34 8.21 9.62
CA THR A 52 -7.04 9.57 9.13
C THR A 52 -5.59 9.89 9.49
N LEU A 53 -4.67 9.82 8.52
CA LEU A 53 -3.31 10.29 8.69
C LEU A 53 -3.33 11.83 8.82
N LYS A 54 -3.45 12.33 10.05
CA LYS A 54 -3.19 13.74 10.34
C LYS A 54 -1.70 14.01 10.13
N GLY A 55 -1.38 14.75 9.07
CA GLY A 55 -0.12 15.48 8.98
C GLY A 55 0.76 15.11 7.78
N ALA A 56 0.56 15.82 6.68
CA ALA A 56 1.66 16.22 5.80
C ALA A 56 1.37 17.62 5.27
N ASP A 57 1.14 18.57 6.19
CA ASP A 57 1.18 19.99 5.83
C ASP A 57 2.64 20.35 5.51
N ARG A 58 2.99 20.31 4.23
CA ARG A 58 4.21 20.94 3.72
C ARG A 58 3.83 22.33 3.24
N SER A 59 3.61 23.24 4.16
CA SER A 59 3.58 24.67 3.88
C SER A 59 5.00 25.12 3.52
N ASN A 60 5.43 24.87 2.28
CA ASN A 60 6.61 25.50 1.71
C ASN A 60 6.18 26.83 1.06
N ALA A 61 5.76 27.79 1.88
CA ALA A 61 5.56 29.16 1.43
C ALA A 61 6.94 29.84 1.32
N ARG A 62 7.54 29.69 0.13
CA ARG A 62 8.77 30.38 -0.27
C ARG A 62 8.54 31.89 -0.22
N ALA A 63 8.91 32.54 0.89
CA ALA A 63 9.01 33.98 0.97
C ALA A 63 10.28 34.42 0.21
N GLU A 64 10.16 34.72 -1.09
CA GLU A 64 11.18 35.47 -1.80
C GLU A 64 11.19 36.90 -1.24
N LYS A 65 12.23 37.22 -0.46
CA LYS A 65 12.53 38.60 -0.08
C LYS A 65 12.82 39.40 -1.34
N ALA A 66 12.04 40.45 -1.56
CA ALA A 66 12.44 41.56 -2.40
C ALA A 66 13.75 42.15 -1.87
N SER A 67 14.81 42.06 -2.67
CA SER A 67 16.05 42.79 -2.50
C SER A 67 16.05 43.92 -3.52
N SER A 68 15.55 45.08 -3.11
CA SER A 68 15.75 46.34 -3.80
C SER A 68 17.04 46.99 -3.28
N SER A 69 18.00 47.23 -4.16
CA SER A 69 19.00 48.32 -4.09
C SER A 69 19.60 48.49 -5.48
#